data_AF-A0A4U0ZSD6-F1
#
_entry.id   AF-A0A4U0ZSD6-F1
#
_cell.length_a   1.000
_cell.length_b   1.000
_cell.length_c   1.000
_cell.angle_alpha   90.00
_cell.angle_beta   90.00
_cell.angle_gamma   90.00
#
_symmetry.space_group_name_H-M   'P 1'
#
loop_
_entity.id
_entity.type
_entity.pdbx_description
1 polymer ?
#
loop_
_entity_poly.entity_id
_entity_poly.type
_entity_poly.pdbx_seq_one_letter_code
_entity_poly.pdbx_strand_id
1 'polypeptide(L)'
;MLLFVWRHSKRFSSWSMLDEPHIHRENYLEADVTVLAPSKAKALELLKRNGNWNVEELQRIEPEEISLDQPRIVTSHVSFQ
;
A
#
# COMPACT_ATOMS: atom_id res chain seq x y z
N MET A 1 8.68 13.88 8.63
CA MET A 1 8.62 12.99 7.46
C MET A 1 8.11 11.64 7.93
N LEU A 2 7.27 10.99 7.16
CA LEU A 2 6.60 9.74 7.52
C LEU A 2 6.74 8.75 6.36
N LEU A 3 6.79 7.46 6.68
CA LEU A 3 6.54 6.41 5.69
C LEU A 3 5.06 6.03 5.74
N PHE A 4 4.43 6.02 4.58
CA PHE A 4 3.07 5.54 4.38
C PHE A 4 3.16 4.21 3.65
N VAL A 5 2.76 3.13 4.33
CA VAL A 5 2.87 1.77 3.81
C VAL A 5 1.49 1.22 3.51
N TRP A 6 1.24 0.89 2.25
CA TRP A 6 0.07 0.12 1.83
C TRP A 6 0.50 -1.30 1.47
N ARG A 7 -0.23 -2.30 1.97
CA ARG A 7 -0.02 -3.72 1.66
C ARG A 7 -1.35 -4.37 1.40
N HIS A 8 -1.49 -5.05 0.28
CA HIS A 8 -2.68 -5.81 -0.07
C HIS A 8 -2.30 -7.17 -0.62
N SER A 9 -2.95 -8.22 -0.10
CA SER A 9 -2.77 -9.61 -0.56
C SER A 9 -4.13 -10.21 -0.87
N LYS A 10 -4.25 -10.82 -2.04
CA LYS A 10 -5.40 -11.60 -2.50
C LYS A 10 -5.28 -13.09 -2.16
N ARG A 11 -4.26 -13.49 -1.38
CA ARG A 11 -4.01 -14.91 -1.07
C ARG A 11 -5.05 -15.53 -0.13
N PHE A 12 -5.74 -14.71 0.65
CA PHE A 12 -6.68 -15.15 1.69
C PHE A 12 -8.13 -14.68 1.45
N SER A 13 -8.49 -14.29 0.22
CA SER A 13 -9.85 -13.84 -0.08
C SER A 13 -10.86 -14.99 -0.04
N SER A 14 -11.55 -15.11 1.10
CA SER A 14 -12.64 -16.06 1.30
C SER A 14 -13.97 -15.49 0.76
N TRP A 15 -14.54 -16.17 -0.26
CA TRP A 15 -15.97 -16.27 -0.64
C TRP A 15 -16.90 -15.03 -0.69
N SER A 16 -16.40 -13.81 -0.56
CA SER A 16 -17.15 -12.58 -0.86
C SER A 16 -16.29 -11.60 -1.63
N MET A 17 -15.94 -11.94 -2.88
CA MET A 17 -15.17 -11.12 -3.83
C MET A 17 -15.89 -9.84 -4.30
N LEU A 18 -17.07 -9.52 -3.75
CA LEU A 18 -17.88 -8.40 -4.22
C LEU A 18 -17.26 -7.03 -3.91
N ASP A 19 -16.27 -6.95 -3.01
CA ASP A 19 -15.68 -5.67 -2.60
C ASP A 19 -14.15 -5.72 -2.37
N GLU A 20 -13.46 -6.71 -2.95
CA GLU A 20 -12.02 -6.87 -2.75
C GLU A 20 -11.21 -5.70 -3.35
N PRO A 21 -10.37 -5.00 -2.55
CA PRO A 21 -9.60 -3.87 -3.04
C PRO A 21 -8.67 -4.20 -4.21
N HIS A 22 -8.63 -3.28 -5.18
CA HIS A 22 -7.77 -3.38 -6.37
C HIS A 22 -6.86 -2.16 -6.47
N ILE A 23 -5.76 -2.18 -5.72
CA ILE A 23 -4.91 -1.02 -5.44
C ILE A 23 -3.87 -0.71 -6.53
N HIS A 24 -3.66 -1.61 -7.49
CA HIS A 24 -2.69 -1.46 -8.57
C HIS A 24 -3.38 -1.71 -9.92
N ARG A 25 -2.94 -1.09 -11.01
CA ARG A 25 -3.58 -1.23 -12.33
C ARG A 25 -3.45 -2.62 -12.94
N GLU A 26 -2.35 -3.30 -12.65
CA GLU A 26 -2.11 -4.67 -13.12
C GLU A 26 -2.66 -5.70 -12.13
N ASN A 27 -2.87 -6.94 -12.60
CA ASN A 27 -3.23 -8.04 -11.72
C ASN A 27 -2.06 -8.42 -10.80
N TYR A 28 -2.39 -8.69 -9.54
CA TYR A 28 -1.43 -9.10 -8.52
C TYR A 28 -2.06 -10.08 -7.54
N LEU A 29 -1.24 -10.97 -6.99
CA LEU A 29 -1.57 -11.71 -5.77
C LEU A 29 -1.21 -10.88 -4.53
N GLU A 30 -0.10 -10.13 -4.60
CA GLU A 30 0.35 -9.22 -3.55
C GLU A 30 0.85 -7.93 -4.18
N ALA A 31 0.46 -6.80 -3.60
CA ALA A 31 0.94 -5.48 -3.97
C ALA A 31 1.27 -4.71 -2.71
N ASP A 32 2.46 -4.11 -2.68
CA ASP A 32 2.88 -3.21 -1.62
C ASP A 32 3.43 -1.91 -2.20
N VAL A 33 3.14 -0.80 -1.53
CA VAL A 33 3.79 0.48 -1.83
C VAL A 33 4.10 1.23 -0.57
N THR A 34 5.34 1.70 -0.48
CA THR A 34 5.83 2.51 0.63
C THR A 34 6.25 3.87 0.11
N VAL A 35 5.68 4.94 0.67
CA VAL A 35 5.94 6.32 0.24
C VAL A 35 6.48 7.14 1.40
N LEU A 36 7.63 7.77 1.20
CA LEU A 36 8.16 8.79 2.10
C LEU A 36 7.53 10.15 1.78
N ALA A 37 6.75 10.72 2.70
CA ALA A 37 6.11 12.01 2.49
C ALA A 37 5.91 12.79 3.80
N PRO A 38 5.63 14.10 3.74
CA PRO A 38 5.27 14.87 4.92
C PRO A 38 3.83 14.61 5.40
N SER A 39 2.96 14.04 4.57
CA SER A 39 1.57 13.72 4.90
C SER A 39 0.96 12.66 3.97
N LYS A 40 -0.13 12.00 4.40
CA LYS A 40 -0.89 11.02 3.59
C LYS A 40 -1.35 11.63 2.27
N ALA A 41 -1.82 12.87 2.30
CA ALA A 41 -2.22 13.60 1.10
C ALA A 41 -1.08 13.74 0.09
N LYS A 42 0.14 14.09 0.54
CA LYS A 42 1.31 14.18 -0.34
C LYS A 42 1.77 12.82 -0.84
N ALA A 43 1.67 11.76 -0.04
CA ALA A 43 1.94 10.41 -0.50
C ALA A 43 0.97 9.99 -1.63
N LEU A 44 -0.32 10.23 -1.46
CA LEU A 44 -1.34 9.93 -2.47
C LEU A 44 -1.16 10.77 -3.75
N GLU A 45 -0.75 12.04 -3.65
CA GLU A 45 -0.39 12.86 -4.81
C GLU A 45 0.77 12.26 -5.61
N LEU A 46 1.80 11.74 -4.94
CA LEU A 46 2.93 11.08 -5.60
C LEU A 46 2.50 9.80 -6.32
N LEU A 47 1.66 8.99 -5.68
CA LEU A 47 1.11 7.76 -6.28
C LEU A 47 0.21 8.07 -7.48
N LYS A 48 -0.59 9.13 -7.40
CA LYS A 48 -1.41 9.60 -8.52
C LYS A 48 -0.56 9.98 -9.74
N ARG A 49 0.58 10.64 -9.53
CA ARG A 49 1.52 11.04 -10.60
C ARG A 49 2.24 9.86 -11.21
N ASN A 50 2.58 8.84 -10.41
CA ASN A 50 3.16 7.59 -10.91
C ASN A 50 2.19 6.85 -11.83
N GLY A 51 0.88 6.93 -11.53
CA GLY A 51 -0.18 6.46 -12.40
C GLY A 51 -0.48 4.96 -12.31
N ASN A 52 0.36 4.14 -11.70
CA ASN A 52 0.10 2.69 -11.63
C ASN A 52 -0.80 2.28 -10.45
N TRP A 53 -1.00 3.20 -9.51
CA TRP A 53 -1.71 2.94 -8.26
C TRP A 53 -3.13 3.51 -8.29
N ASN A 54 -4.09 2.73 -7.81
CA ASN A 54 -5.47 3.16 -7.64
C ASN A 54 -5.60 3.94 -6.33
N VAL A 55 -5.51 5.27 -6.43
CA VAL A 55 -5.55 6.18 -5.29
C VAL A 55 -6.87 6.12 -4.52
N GLU A 56 -7.99 5.81 -5.18
CA GLU A 56 -9.31 5.70 -4.55
C GLU A 56 -9.34 4.47 -3.62
N GLU A 57 -8.85 3.33 -4.10
CA GLU A 57 -8.72 2.12 -3.27
C GLU A 57 -7.69 2.30 -2.14
N LEU A 58 -6.58 2.99 -2.40
CA LEU A 58 -5.58 3.28 -1.37
C LEU A 58 -6.10 4.23 -0.27
N GLN A 59 -7.04 5.11 -0.60
CA GLN A 59 -7.74 5.91 0.41
C GLN A 59 -8.64 5.04 1.30
N ARG A 60 -9.27 4.02 0.71
CA ARG A 60 -10.18 3.10 1.39
C ARG A 60 -9.49 2.19 2.40
N ILE A 61 -8.32 1.63 2.06
CA ILE A 61 -7.66 0.62 2.91
C ILE A 61 -6.75 1.20 4.00
N GLU A 62 -6.52 2.51 4.02
CA GLU A 62 -5.61 3.28 4.90
C GLU A 62 -4.15 2.76 5.00
N PRO A 63 -3.13 3.64 4.91
CA PRO A 63 -1.76 3.22 5.11
C PRO A 63 -1.43 3.00 6.59
N GLU A 64 -0.44 2.14 6.85
CA GLU A 64 0.33 2.24 8.08
C GLU A 64 1.20 3.50 8.01
N GLU A 65 1.09 4.38 9.01
CA GLU A 65 1.90 5.59 9.13
C GLU A 65 3.04 5.37 10.12
N ILE A 66 4.27 5.52 9.65
CA ILE A 66 5.48 5.26 10.45
C ILE A 66 6.32 6.53 10.56
N SER A 67 6.53 7.00 11.80
CA SER A 67 7.46 8.09 12.06
C SER A 67 8.92 7.67 11.85
N LEU A 68 9.71 8.59 11.32
CA LEU A 68 11.15 8.41 11.06
C LEU A 68 12.04 8.88 12.22
N ASP A 69 11.47 9.11 13.40
CA ASP A 69 12.21 9.62 14.55
C ASP A 69 13.13 8.56 15.20
N GLN A 70 12.92 7.27 14.88
CA GLN A 70 13.69 6.16 15.45
C GLN A 70 14.00 5.08 14.40
N PRO A 71 15.14 4.36 14.53
CA PRO A 71 15.44 3.20 13.69
C PRO A 71 14.37 2.11 13.81
N ARG A 72 13.96 1.53 12.67
CA ARG A 72 12.94 0.48 12.60
C ARG A 72 13.12 -0.38 11.34
N ILE A 73 12.74 -1.65 11.43
CA ILE A 73 12.52 -2.50 10.26
C ILE A 73 11.17 -2.15 9.66
N VAL A 74 11.17 -1.63 8.43
CA VAL A 74 9.93 -1.22 7.73
C VAL A 74 9.33 -2.41 6.99
N THR A 75 10.17 -3.22 6.34
CA THR A 75 9.75 -4.43 5.64
C THR A 75 10.77 -5.54 5.88
N SER A 76 10.29 -6.76 6.00
CA SER A 76 11.08 -7.98 6.03
C SER A 76 10.22 -9.07 5.42
N HIS A 77 10.66 -9.65 4.31
CA HIS A 77 9.86 -10.60 3.55
C HIS A 77 10.73 -11.79 3.15
N VAL A 78 10.22 -12.99 3.42
CA VAL A 78 10.78 -14.26 2.97
C VAL A 78 9.64 -15.03 2.33
N SER A 79 9.77 -15.32 1.04
CA SER A 79 8.80 -16.11 0.27
C SER A 79 9.44 -17.44 -0.11
N PHE A 80 8.72 -18.53 0.14
CA PHE A 80 9.01 -19.86 -0.39
C PHE A 80 7.94 -20.17 -1.43
N GLN A 81 8.37 -20.60 -2.62
CA GLN A 81 7.48 -21.08 -3.69
C GLN A 81 6.97 -22.49 -3.37
#